data_AF-A0A529FPB9-F1
#
_entry.id   AF-A0A529FPB9-F1
#
_cell.length_a   1.000
_cell.length_b   1.000
_cell.length_c   1.000
_cell.angle_alpha   90.00
_cell.angle_beta   90.00
_cell.angle_gamma   90.00
#
_symmetry.space_group_name_H-M   'P 1'
#
loop_
_entity.id
_entity.type
_entity.pdbx_description
1 polymer ?
#
loop_
_entity_poly.entity_id
_entity_poly.type
_entity_poly.pdbx_seq_one_letter_code
_entity_poly.pdbx_strand_id
1 'polypeptide(L)'
;AILEVSDRLALFRMLEGTAAALTVARWLIARYEHLKRSRGFLDFNDLITRTVALLSRPDAGAWVQFKLDQGIDHILLDEAQDTSPDQWEAVKKLTEEFFAGLGQREAVHRTMFAVGDEKQSIYSFQGAAPDSFAESRQLFAGRVRDAGFSFADLKLTWSFRSSDDVLAAVDRVFADPGIRRGISHDPDALSHKAIRTDAPGYVEVWPSIGAEMVDEPDDWTQAVDHAHA
;
A
#
# COMPACT_ATOMS: atom_id res chain seq x y z
N ALA A 1 35.14 29.23 2.44
CA ALA A 1 35.96 29.07 1.20
C ALA A 1 36.44 27.62 1.01
N ILE A 2 37.45 27.11 1.74
CA ILE A 2 37.98 25.75 1.50
C ILE A 2 36.95 24.64 1.78
N LEU A 3 36.23 24.73 2.91
CA LEU A 3 35.16 23.77 3.24
C LEU A 3 34.05 23.78 2.18
N GLU A 4 33.57 24.96 1.81
CA GLU A 4 32.54 25.14 0.78
C GLU A 4 32.95 24.60 -0.61
N VAL A 5 34.21 24.78 -1.01
CA VAL A 5 34.72 24.20 -2.26
C VAL A 5 34.83 22.68 -2.16
N SER A 6 35.20 22.15 -0.99
CA SER A 6 35.28 20.70 -0.73
C SER A 6 33.89 20.06 -0.77
N ASP A 7 32.88 20.69 -0.17
CA ASP A 7 31.49 20.24 -0.21
C ASP A 7 30.95 20.24 -1.65
N ARG A 8 31.25 21.30 -2.42
CA ARG A 8 30.87 21.36 -3.85
C ARG A 8 31.53 20.27 -4.68
N LEU A 9 32.79 19.94 -4.40
CA LEU A 9 33.49 18.84 -5.08
C LEU A 9 32.89 17.48 -4.69
N ALA A 10 32.52 17.29 -3.42
CA ALA A 10 31.84 16.08 -2.96
C ALA A 10 30.48 15.89 -3.64
N LEU A 11 29.67 16.95 -3.73
CA LEU A 11 28.40 16.95 -4.45
C LEU A 11 28.59 16.62 -5.94
N PHE A 12 29.61 17.20 -6.58
CA PHE A 12 29.91 16.92 -7.98
C PHE A 12 30.28 15.44 -8.20
N ARG A 13 31.13 14.87 -7.35
CA ARG A 13 31.48 13.43 -7.39
C ARG A 13 30.28 12.53 -7.14
N MET A 14 29.41 12.90 -6.19
CA MET A 14 28.17 12.18 -5.92
C MET A 14 27.24 12.20 -7.14
N LEU A 15 27.13 13.34 -7.82
CA LEU A 15 26.36 13.47 -9.06
C LEU A 15 26.93 12.59 -10.17
N GLU A 16 28.24 12.60 -10.39
CA GLU A 16 28.90 11.75 -11.39
C GLU A 16 28.68 10.26 -11.09
N GLY A 17 28.86 9.84 -9.83
CA GLY A 17 28.59 8.47 -9.40
C GLY A 17 27.13 8.06 -9.60
N THR A 18 26.20 8.93 -9.22
CA THR A 18 24.75 8.70 -9.41
C THR A 18 24.40 8.59 -10.89
N ALA A 19 24.93 9.47 -11.74
CA ALA A 19 24.69 9.44 -13.18
C ALA A 19 25.23 8.16 -13.83
N ALA A 20 26.42 7.71 -13.42
CA ALA A 20 27.01 6.47 -13.87
C ALA A 20 26.15 5.27 -13.44
N ALA A 21 25.75 5.20 -12.17
CA ALA A 21 24.89 4.14 -11.64
C ALA A 21 23.55 4.08 -12.38
N LEU A 22 22.89 5.22 -12.61
CA LEU A 22 21.64 5.30 -13.36
C LEU A 22 21.80 4.86 -14.82
N THR A 23 22.97 5.10 -15.42
CA THR A 23 23.26 4.66 -16.79
C THR A 23 23.30 3.13 -16.87
N VAL A 24 24.02 2.49 -15.93
CA VAL A 24 24.07 1.03 -15.83
C VAL A 24 22.69 0.46 -15.52
N ALA A 25 21.98 1.03 -14.55
CA ALA A 25 20.63 0.59 -14.16
C ALA A 25 19.66 0.64 -15.33
N ARG A 26 19.62 1.74 -16.09
CA ARG A 26 18.77 1.86 -17.29
C ARG A 26 19.08 0.80 -18.33
N TRP A 27 20.36 0.55 -18.59
CA TRP A 27 20.77 -0.48 -19.54
C TRP A 27 20.34 -1.88 -19.08
N LEU A 28 20.53 -2.19 -17.79
CA LEU A 28 20.15 -3.48 -17.20
C LEU A 28 18.64 -3.70 -17.26
N ILE A 29 17.84 -2.70 -16.85
CA ILE A 29 16.38 -2.73 -16.90
C ILE A 29 15.91 -2.97 -18.34
N ALA A 30 16.44 -2.21 -19.31
CA ALA A 30 16.08 -2.38 -20.71
C ALA A 30 16.41 -3.79 -21.24
N ARG A 31 17.56 -4.34 -20.83
CA ARG A 31 17.97 -5.69 -21.20
C ARG A 31 17.07 -6.76 -20.58
N TYR A 32 16.73 -6.62 -19.30
CA TYR A 32 15.81 -7.50 -18.58
C TYR A 32 14.43 -7.50 -19.25
N GLU A 33 13.87 -6.32 -19.53
CA GLU A 33 12.60 -6.16 -20.23
C GLU A 33 12.59 -6.78 -21.62
N HIS A 34 13.69 -6.66 -22.36
CA HIS A 34 13.83 -7.30 -23.66
C HIS A 34 13.86 -8.83 -23.56
N LEU A 35 14.58 -9.37 -22.58
CA LEU A 35 14.64 -10.81 -22.35
C LEU A 35 13.28 -11.38 -21.95
N LYS A 36 12.55 -10.72 -21.04
CA LYS A 36 11.17 -11.09 -20.69
C LYS A 36 10.27 -11.15 -21.92
N ARG A 37 10.26 -10.07 -22.72
CA ARG A 37 9.46 -9.97 -23.95
C ARG A 37 9.81 -11.04 -24.98
N SER A 38 11.10 -11.29 -25.21
CA SER A 38 11.55 -12.30 -26.18
C SER A 38 11.09 -13.72 -25.85
N ARG A 39 10.78 -13.99 -24.58
CA ARG A 39 10.31 -15.28 -24.07
C ARG A 39 8.81 -15.31 -23.80
N GLY A 40 8.10 -14.20 -24.00
CA GLY A 40 6.67 -14.08 -23.68
C GLY A 40 6.37 -14.16 -22.18
N PHE A 41 7.31 -13.78 -21.31
CA PHE A 41 7.12 -13.82 -19.86
C PHE A 41 6.64 -12.48 -19.30
N LEU A 42 5.92 -12.57 -18.18
CA LEU A 42 5.47 -11.45 -17.36
C LEU A 42 5.86 -11.75 -15.91
N ASP A 43 6.39 -10.75 -15.21
CA ASP A 43 6.53 -10.80 -13.75
C ASP A 43 5.29 -10.23 -13.03
N PHE A 44 5.27 -10.29 -11.70
CA PHE A 44 4.11 -9.83 -10.92
C PHE A 44 3.81 -8.33 -11.09
N ASN A 45 4.85 -7.50 -11.23
CA ASN A 45 4.68 -6.07 -11.46
C ASN A 45 4.18 -5.79 -12.89
N ASP A 46 4.63 -6.57 -13.88
CA ASP A 46 4.11 -6.50 -15.24
C ASP A 46 2.60 -6.76 -15.28
N LEU A 47 2.09 -7.72 -14.50
CA LEU A 47 0.67 -8.04 -14.49
C LEU A 47 -0.17 -6.82 -14.09
N ILE A 48 0.27 -6.07 -13.08
CA ILE A 48 -0.44 -4.87 -12.61
C ILE A 48 -0.29 -3.75 -13.64
N THR A 49 0.94 -3.37 -13.96
CA THR A 49 1.23 -2.21 -14.82
C THR A 49 0.68 -2.38 -16.24
N ARG A 50 0.75 -3.59 -16.81
CA ARG A 50 0.18 -3.86 -18.14
C ARG A 50 -1.34 -3.91 -18.11
N THR A 51 -1.96 -4.35 -17.02
CA THR A 51 -3.42 -4.28 -16.86
C THR A 51 -3.88 -2.83 -16.85
N VAL A 52 -3.24 -1.98 -16.04
CA VAL A 52 -3.52 -0.53 -16.01
C VAL A 52 -3.33 0.09 -17.40
N ALA A 53 -2.22 -0.24 -18.08
CA ALA A 53 -1.94 0.25 -19.42
C ALA A 53 -3.01 -0.21 -20.43
N LEU A 54 -3.43 -1.49 -20.38
CA LEU A 54 -4.47 -2.03 -21.26
C LEU A 54 -5.82 -1.34 -21.03
N LEU A 55 -6.23 -1.15 -19.78
CA LEU A 55 -7.49 -0.48 -19.43
C LEU A 55 -7.47 1.01 -19.79
N SER A 56 -6.29 1.63 -19.84
CA SER A 56 -6.10 3.05 -20.18
C SER A 56 -5.96 3.31 -21.68
N ARG A 57 -5.87 2.27 -22.52
CA ARG A 57 -5.71 2.41 -23.97
C ARG A 57 -6.97 2.99 -24.62
N PRO A 58 -6.89 4.10 -25.38
CA PRO A 58 -8.06 4.66 -26.06
C PRO A 58 -8.70 3.72 -27.09
N ASP A 59 -7.89 2.84 -27.70
CA ASP A 59 -8.31 1.95 -28.79
C ASP A 59 -8.89 0.61 -28.31
N ALA A 60 -8.60 0.21 -27.07
CA ALA A 60 -8.95 -1.11 -26.55
C ALA A 60 -9.60 -1.07 -25.16
N GLY A 61 -9.30 -0.07 -24.33
CA GLY A 61 -9.74 0.03 -22.95
C GLY A 61 -11.26 -0.03 -22.82
N ALA A 62 -11.98 0.80 -23.58
CA ALA A 62 -13.44 0.80 -23.58
C ALA A 62 -14.04 -0.56 -24.00
N TRP A 63 -13.42 -1.27 -24.94
CA TRP A 63 -13.89 -2.61 -25.35
C TRP A 63 -13.62 -3.67 -24.28
N VAL A 64 -12.46 -3.60 -23.60
CA VAL A 64 -12.13 -4.50 -22.50
C VAL A 64 -13.07 -4.25 -21.32
N GLN A 65 -13.28 -3.00 -20.94
CA GLN A 65 -14.23 -2.60 -19.91
C GLN A 65 -15.63 -3.10 -20.25
N PHE A 66 -16.12 -2.84 -21.45
CA PHE A 66 -17.39 -3.35 -21.96
C PHE A 66 -17.54 -4.87 -21.82
N LYS A 67 -16.47 -5.64 -22.04
CA LYS A 67 -16.50 -7.10 -21.86
C LYS A 67 -16.53 -7.51 -20.39
N LEU A 68 -15.76 -6.84 -19.54
CA LEU A 68 -15.74 -7.09 -18.09
C LEU A 68 -17.05 -6.67 -17.41
N ASP A 69 -17.66 -5.61 -17.91
CA ASP A 69 -18.96 -5.06 -17.52
C ASP A 69 -20.11 -6.08 -17.62
N GLN A 70 -19.93 -7.14 -18.42
CA GLN A 70 -20.90 -8.24 -18.51
C GLN A 70 -20.71 -9.34 -17.46
N GLY A 71 -19.63 -9.30 -16.68
CA GLY A 71 -19.28 -10.38 -15.73
C GLY A 71 -19.02 -9.93 -14.29
N ILE A 72 -18.74 -8.65 -14.05
CA ILE A 72 -18.37 -8.14 -12.73
C ILE A 72 -19.39 -7.08 -12.29
N ASP A 73 -20.25 -7.45 -11.35
CA ASP A 73 -21.23 -6.54 -10.77
C ASP A 73 -20.77 -5.99 -9.41
N HIS A 74 -19.89 -6.71 -8.70
CA HIS A 74 -19.43 -6.36 -7.36
C HIS A 74 -17.92 -6.51 -7.23
N ILE A 75 -17.25 -5.49 -6.68
CA ILE A 75 -15.82 -5.53 -6.36
C ILE A 75 -15.66 -5.44 -4.85
N LEU A 76 -14.96 -6.42 -4.27
CA LEU A 76 -14.65 -6.49 -2.85
C LEU A 76 -13.12 -6.43 -2.70
N LEU A 77 -12.64 -5.42 -1.99
CA LEU A 77 -11.23 -5.22 -1.68
C LEU A 77 -11.02 -5.43 -0.18
N ASP A 78 -10.23 -6.44 0.16
CA ASP A 78 -9.75 -6.67 1.53
C ASP A 78 -8.33 -6.13 1.66
N GLU A 79 -7.90 -5.83 2.89
CA GLU A 79 -6.59 -5.25 3.20
C GLU A 79 -6.24 -4.03 2.31
N ALA A 80 -7.23 -3.16 2.09
CA ALA A 80 -7.11 -2.03 1.17
C ALA A 80 -5.98 -1.05 1.54
N GLN A 81 -5.54 -1.03 2.80
CA GLN A 81 -4.39 -0.25 3.25
C GLN A 81 -3.06 -0.70 2.64
N ASP A 82 -2.94 -1.98 2.24
CA ASP A 82 -1.70 -2.56 1.71
C ASP A 82 -1.66 -2.53 0.17
N THR A 83 -2.63 -1.86 -0.44
CA THR A 83 -2.74 -1.72 -1.90
C THR A 83 -1.80 -0.61 -2.40
N SER A 84 -0.98 -0.94 -3.41
CA SER A 84 -0.06 0.04 -4.02
C SER A 84 -0.79 1.03 -4.93
N PRO A 85 -0.18 2.19 -5.26
CA PRO A 85 -0.81 3.17 -6.16
C PRO A 85 -1.24 2.58 -7.51
N ASP A 86 -0.41 1.72 -8.12
CA ASP A 86 -0.72 1.09 -9.41
C ASP A 86 -1.91 0.11 -9.31
N GLN A 87 -2.04 -0.59 -8.18
CA GLN A 87 -3.19 -1.46 -7.93
C GLN A 87 -4.47 -0.63 -7.74
N TRP A 88 -4.39 0.49 -7.02
CA TRP A 88 -5.50 1.44 -6.91
C TRP A 88 -5.93 1.98 -8.27
N GLU A 89 -4.98 2.30 -9.16
CA GLU A 89 -5.31 2.72 -10.53
C GLU A 89 -6.03 1.63 -11.31
N ALA A 90 -5.64 0.35 -11.17
CA ALA A 90 -6.37 -0.75 -11.77
C ALA A 90 -7.83 -0.82 -11.26
N VAL A 91 -8.03 -0.72 -9.95
CA VAL A 91 -9.37 -0.71 -9.34
C VAL A 91 -10.20 0.48 -9.80
N LYS A 92 -9.62 1.69 -9.83
CA LYS A 92 -10.29 2.93 -10.31
C LYS A 92 -10.71 2.81 -11.76
N LYS A 93 -9.92 2.14 -12.59
CA LYS A 93 -10.25 1.86 -13.99
C LYS A 93 -11.39 0.86 -14.10
N LEU A 94 -11.32 -0.27 -13.40
CA LEU A 94 -12.38 -1.29 -13.42
C LEU A 94 -13.74 -0.77 -12.92
N THR A 95 -13.73 0.24 -12.06
CA THR A 95 -14.94 0.84 -11.48
C THR A 95 -15.41 2.10 -12.21
N GLU A 96 -14.72 2.56 -13.25
CA GLU A 96 -15.03 3.81 -13.97
C GLU A 96 -16.45 3.79 -14.57
N GLU A 97 -16.88 2.64 -15.13
CA GLU A 97 -18.21 2.48 -15.73
C GLU A 97 -19.32 2.24 -14.69
N PHE A 98 -18.99 1.88 -13.44
CA PHE A 98 -19.99 1.59 -12.39
C PHE A 98 -20.78 2.84 -12.00
N PHE A 99 -20.13 4.01 -12.08
CA PHE A 99 -20.71 5.29 -11.68
C PHE A 99 -21.16 6.14 -12.87
N ALA A 100 -20.94 5.68 -14.11
CA ALA A 100 -21.25 6.43 -15.34
C ALA A 100 -22.74 6.36 -15.76
N GLY A 101 -23.60 5.69 -14.99
CA GLY A 101 -25.07 5.68 -15.17
C GLY A 101 -25.60 4.98 -16.42
N LEU A 102 -24.73 4.44 -17.29
CA LEU A 102 -25.07 3.86 -18.60
C LEU A 102 -24.58 2.41 -18.76
N GLY A 103 -24.58 1.62 -17.69
CA GLY A 103 -24.31 0.19 -17.79
C GLY A 103 -25.42 -0.53 -18.56
N GLN A 104 -25.06 -1.49 -19.43
CA GLN A 104 -26.01 -2.27 -20.25
C GLN A 104 -27.10 -3.01 -19.45
N ARG A 105 -26.95 -3.13 -18.14
CA ARG A 105 -27.90 -3.78 -17.23
C ARG A 105 -28.56 -2.71 -16.37
N GLU A 106 -29.55 -2.02 -16.93
CA GLU A 106 -30.40 -1.05 -16.18
C GLU A 106 -31.03 -1.67 -14.90
N ALA A 107 -31.05 -3.01 -14.79
CA ALA A 107 -31.58 -3.75 -13.66
C ALA A 107 -30.54 -4.18 -12.59
N VAL A 108 -29.23 -3.96 -12.78
CA VAL A 108 -28.20 -4.43 -11.84
C VAL A 108 -27.46 -3.25 -11.21
N HIS A 109 -27.60 -3.11 -9.89
CA HIS A 109 -26.87 -2.13 -9.11
C HIS A 109 -25.46 -2.66 -8.80
N ARG A 110 -24.45 -2.05 -9.44
CA ARG A 110 -23.06 -2.42 -9.22
C ARG A 110 -22.51 -1.77 -7.96
N THR A 111 -21.70 -2.50 -7.19
CA THR A 111 -21.18 -2.01 -5.91
C THR A 111 -19.68 -2.24 -5.77
N MET A 112 -19.07 -1.39 -4.95
CA MET A 112 -17.70 -1.53 -4.49
C MET A 112 -17.69 -1.55 -2.96
N PHE A 113 -16.98 -2.51 -2.40
CA PHE A 113 -16.74 -2.64 -0.97
C PHE A 113 -15.23 -2.69 -0.75
N ALA A 114 -14.73 -1.88 0.18
CA ALA A 114 -13.33 -1.92 0.59
C ALA A 114 -13.27 -1.94 2.11
N VAL A 115 -12.47 -2.84 2.66
CA VAL A 115 -12.16 -2.91 4.09
C VAL A 115 -10.65 -2.84 4.27
N GLY A 116 -10.23 -2.17 5.33
CA GLY A 116 -8.83 -2.01 5.66
C GLY A 116 -8.64 -1.18 6.91
N ASP A 117 -7.45 -1.26 7.48
CA ASP A 117 -7.04 -0.50 8.66
C ASP A 117 -5.66 0.10 8.42
N GLU A 118 -5.58 1.43 8.27
CA GLU A 118 -4.32 2.17 8.06
C GLU A 118 -3.28 1.82 9.13
N LYS A 119 -3.72 1.53 10.36
CA LYS A 119 -2.86 1.16 11.49
C LYS A 119 -2.11 -0.14 11.32
N GLN A 120 -2.55 -0.98 10.39
CA GLN A 120 -1.99 -2.31 10.13
C GLN A 120 -1.14 -2.34 8.87
N SER A 121 -0.95 -1.21 8.19
CA SER A 121 -0.11 -1.20 7.00
C SER A 121 1.36 -1.30 7.36
N ILE A 122 1.96 -2.44 7.03
CA ILE A 122 3.36 -2.78 7.33
C ILE A 122 4.17 -3.13 6.07
N TYR A 123 3.55 -3.03 4.89
CA TYR A 123 4.13 -3.46 3.60
C TYR A 123 4.68 -2.30 2.76
N SER A 124 5.15 -1.22 3.39
CA SER A 124 5.73 -0.06 2.67
C SER A 124 6.93 -0.45 1.80
N PHE A 125 7.69 -1.48 2.20
CA PHE A 125 8.79 -2.04 1.41
C PHE A 125 8.34 -2.70 0.10
N GLN A 126 7.06 -3.09 -0.03
CA GLN A 126 6.45 -3.59 -1.26
C GLN A 126 5.75 -2.48 -2.07
N GLY A 127 5.81 -1.24 -1.59
CA GLY A 127 5.16 -0.09 -2.23
C GLY A 127 3.71 0.13 -1.80
N ALA A 128 3.25 -0.50 -0.72
CA ALA A 128 1.98 -0.13 -0.10
C ALA A 128 2.04 1.32 0.40
N ALA A 129 0.98 2.08 0.12
CA ALA A 129 0.88 3.48 0.49
C ALA A 129 -0.44 3.68 1.27
N PRO A 130 -0.38 3.78 2.62
CA PRO A 130 -1.56 3.99 3.45
C PRO A 130 -2.35 5.24 3.03
N ASP A 131 -1.63 6.30 2.63
CA ASP A 131 -2.22 7.53 2.09
C ASP A 131 -3.12 7.26 0.87
N SER A 132 -2.74 6.32 0.01
CA SER A 132 -3.54 5.96 -1.17
C SER A 132 -4.89 5.34 -0.80
N PHE A 133 -5.02 4.69 0.36
CA PHE A 133 -6.31 4.21 0.85
C PHE A 133 -7.23 5.36 1.27
N ALA A 134 -6.69 6.33 2.02
CA ALA A 134 -7.44 7.52 2.44
C ALA A 134 -7.85 8.39 1.22
N GLU A 135 -6.94 8.62 0.29
CA GLU A 135 -7.20 9.35 -0.97
C GLU A 135 -8.25 8.63 -1.82
N SER A 136 -8.14 7.31 -1.97
CA SER A 136 -9.10 6.52 -2.75
C SER A 136 -10.48 6.55 -2.10
N ARG A 137 -10.57 6.49 -0.76
CA ARG A 137 -11.84 6.65 -0.03
C ARG A 137 -12.52 7.98 -0.38
N GLN A 138 -11.77 9.08 -0.35
CA GLN A 138 -12.29 10.42 -0.71
C GLN A 138 -12.74 10.49 -2.17
N LEU A 139 -11.93 9.94 -3.09
CA LEU A 139 -12.24 9.89 -4.51
C LEU A 139 -13.54 9.13 -4.79
N PHE A 140 -13.67 7.91 -4.24
CA PHE A 140 -14.86 7.09 -4.42
C PHE A 140 -16.09 7.70 -3.75
N ALA A 141 -15.94 8.30 -2.56
CA ALA A 141 -17.03 9.03 -1.92
C ALA A 141 -17.55 10.18 -2.78
N GLY A 142 -16.66 10.90 -3.47
CA GLY A 142 -17.04 11.93 -4.45
C GLY A 142 -17.81 11.34 -5.63
N ARG A 143 -17.23 10.35 -6.32
CA ARG A 143 -17.85 9.70 -7.49
C ARG A 143 -19.23 9.10 -7.20
N VAL A 144 -19.36 8.42 -6.06
CA VAL A 144 -20.62 7.80 -5.62
C VAL A 144 -21.70 8.87 -5.40
N ARG A 145 -21.35 9.98 -4.75
CA ARG A 145 -22.28 11.10 -4.53
C ARG A 145 -22.66 11.80 -5.82
N ASP A 146 -21.70 12.03 -6.71
CA ASP A 146 -21.93 12.66 -8.02
C ASP A 146 -22.88 11.82 -8.89
N ALA A 147 -22.79 10.49 -8.78
CA ALA A 147 -23.69 9.55 -9.44
C ALA A 147 -25.05 9.39 -8.72
N GLY A 148 -25.29 10.09 -7.61
CA GLY A 148 -26.54 10.03 -6.86
C GLY A 148 -26.73 8.78 -5.99
N PHE A 149 -25.67 8.01 -5.76
CA PHE A 149 -25.70 6.81 -4.90
C PHE A 149 -25.27 7.13 -3.46
N SER A 150 -25.54 6.20 -2.54
CA SER A 150 -25.13 6.32 -1.14
C SER A 150 -23.72 5.76 -0.92
N PHE A 151 -22.90 6.52 -0.20
CA PHE A 151 -21.58 6.07 0.27
C PHE A 151 -21.63 5.83 1.78
N ALA A 152 -21.26 4.64 2.23
CA ALA A 152 -21.19 4.29 3.65
C ALA A 152 -19.73 4.23 4.10
N ASP A 153 -19.34 5.15 4.99
CA ASP A 153 -18.05 5.14 5.69
C ASP A 153 -18.27 4.60 7.11
N LEU A 154 -17.79 3.39 7.39
CA LEU A 154 -18.05 2.68 8.63
C LEU A 154 -16.75 2.42 9.40
N LYS A 155 -16.64 2.98 10.61
CA LYS A 155 -15.57 2.64 11.56
C LYS A 155 -16.01 1.48 12.44
N LEU A 156 -15.35 0.33 12.34
CA LEU A 156 -15.59 -0.83 13.20
C LEU A 156 -14.72 -0.74 14.47
N THR A 157 -15.33 -0.36 15.59
CA THR A 157 -14.62 -0.18 16.88
C THR A 157 -14.67 -1.40 17.79
N TRP A 158 -15.50 -2.39 17.45
CA TRP A 158 -15.69 -3.60 18.25
C TRP A 158 -14.72 -4.71 17.84
N SER A 159 -13.95 -5.21 18.80
CA SER A 159 -13.11 -6.39 18.65
C SER A 159 -13.85 -7.63 19.13
N PHE A 160 -13.92 -8.62 18.24
CA PHE A 160 -14.41 -9.97 18.54
C PHE A 160 -13.28 -10.93 18.93
N ARG A 161 -12.02 -10.50 18.77
CA ARG A 161 -10.84 -11.36 18.92
C ARG A 161 -10.25 -11.29 20.33
N SER A 162 -10.20 -10.10 20.91
CA SER A 162 -9.45 -9.81 22.14
C SER A 162 -10.35 -9.47 23.33
N SER A 163 -9.82 -9.61 24.54
CA SER A 163 -10.46 -9.14 25.78
C SER A 163 -10.14 -7.67 26.03
N ASP A 164 -10.86 -7.07 26.98
CA ASP A 164 -10.74 -5.67 27.34
C ASP A 164 -9.33 -5.33 27.85
N ASP A 165 -8.71 -6.22 28.65
CA ASP A 165 -7.36 -5.99 29.21
C ASP A 165 -6.30 -5.78 28.11
N VAL A 166 -6.36 -6.58 27.04
CA VAL A 166 -5.41 -6.48 25.91
C VAL A 166 -5.64 -5.21 25.11
N LEU A 167 -6.91 -4.89 24.81
CA LEU A 167 -7.26 -3.69 24.05
C LEU A 167 -6.92 -2.42 24.83
N ALA A 168 -7.20 -2.39 26.13
CA ALA A 168 -6.86 -1.27 27.00
C ALA A 168 -5.36 -1.04 27.09
N ALA A 169 -4.55 -2.11 27.08
CA ALA A 169 -3.10 -1.97 27.03
C ALA A 169 -2.62 -1.37 25.71
N VAL A 170 -3.17 -1.81 24.57
CA VAL A 170 -2.87 -1.22 23.25
C VAL A 170 -3.28 0.25 23.20
N ASP A 171 -4.49 0.58 23.64
CA ASP A 171 -4.99 1.97 23.68
C ASP A 171 -4.11 2.85 24.57
N ARG A 172 -3.57 2.30 25.67
CA ARG A 172 -2.64 3.02 26.55
C ARG A 172 -1.29 3.32 25.88
N VAL A 173 -0.75 2.39 25.08
CA VAL A 173 0.50 2.60 24.33
C VAL A 173 0.33 3.72 23.29
N PHE A 174 -0.81 3.74 22.60
CA PHE A 174 -1.09 4.72 21.54
C PHE A 174 -1.87 5.95 22.00
N ALA A 175 -2.03 6.15 23.32
CA ALA A 175 -2.65 7.34 23.88
C ALA A 175 -1.80 8.60 23.66
N ASP A 176 -0.47 8.44 23.53
CA ASP A 176 0.44 9.54 23.20
C ASP A 176 0.29 9.95 21.71
N PRO A 177 -0.07 11.21 21.41
CA PRO A 177 -0.17 11.70 20.04
C PRO A 177 1.14 11.60 19.22
N GLY A 178 2.30 11.60 19.88
CA GLY A 178 3.60 11.39 19.22
C GLY A 178 3.73 9.99 18.65
N ILE A 179 3.36 8.97 19.43
CA ILE A 179 3.41 7.55 19.02
C ILE A 179 2.28 7.26 18.02
N ARG A 180 1.07 7.76 18.27
CA ARG A 180 -0.11 7.54 17.42
C ARG A 180 0.08 8.02 15.98
N ARG A 181 0.76 9.15 15.78
CA ARG A 181 1.08 9.67 14.44
C ARG A 181 1.94 8.73 13.59
N GLY A 182 2.63 7.77 14.22
CA GLY A 182 3.41 6.76 13.51
C GLY A 182 2.57 5.66 12.86
N ILE A 183 1.30 5.49 13.25
CA ILE A 183 0.43 4.40 12.77
C ILE A 183 -0.85 4.89 12.12
N SER A 184 -1.29 6.13 12.36
CA SER A 184 -2.54 6.63 11.80
C SER A 184 -2.50 8.12 11.57
N HIS A 185 -3.13 8.55 10.47
CA HIS A 185 -3.40 9.95 10.15
C HIS A 185 -4.76 10.42 10.70
N ASP A 186 -5.55 9.52 11.29
CA ASP A 186 -6.83 9.87 11.90
C ASP A 186 -6.61 10.72 13.17
N PRO A 187 -7.21 11.93 13.25
CA PRO A 187 -7.11 12.76 14.44
C PRO A 187 -7.83 12.16 15.66
N ASP A 188 -8.81 11.28 15.45
CA ASP A 188 -9.64 10.70 16.50
C ASP A 188 -8.82 9.79 17.44
N ALA A 189 -9.13 9.86 18.74
CA ALA A 189 -8.51 8.99 19.74
C ALA A 189 -8.82 7.52 19.45
N LEU A 190 -7.82 6.65 19.62
CA LEU A 190 -8.03 5.21 19.52
C LEU A 190 -8.88 4.74 20.69
N SER A 191 -9.99 4.09 20.37
CA SER A 191 -10.86 3.46 21.34
C SER A 191 -11.37 2.16 20.77
N HIS A 192 -10.82 1.06 21.26
CA HIS A 192 -11.29 -0.28 20.91
C HIS A 192 -12.27 -0.76 22.00
N LYS A 193 -13.32 -1.48 21.59
CA LYS A 193 -14.32 -2.08 22.50
C LYS A 193 -14.28 -3.58 22.38
N ALA A 194 -14.07 -4.30 23.49
CA ALA A 194 -14.16 -5.75 23.48
C ALA A 194 -15.63 -6.18 23.53
N ILE A 195 -16.02 -7.15 22.69
CA ILE A 195 -17.31 -7.83 22.87
C ILE A 195 -17.24 -8.91 23.96
N ARG A 196 -16.03 -9.45 24.20
CA ARG A 196 -15.76 -10.50 25.18
C ARG A 196 -15.50 -9.87 26.55
N THR A 197 -16.51 -9.23 27.13
CA THR A 197 -16.39 -8.48 28.40
C THR A 197 -15.97 -9.37 29.58
N ASP A 198 -16.34 -10.66 29.54
CA ASP A 198 -16.09 -11.60 30.64
C ASP A 198 -14.86 -12.49 30.41
N ALA A 199 -14.13 -12.28 29.30
CA ALA A 199 -12.92 -13.06 29.00
C ALA A 199 -11.72 -12.45 29.73
N PRO A 200 -10.96 -13.22 30.53
CA PRO A 200 -9.77 -12.69 31.18
C PRO A 200 -8.68 -12.41 30.15
N GLY A 201 -7.99 -11.27 30.26
CA GLY A 201 -6.75 -10.99 29.56
C GLY A 201 -5.58 -10.77 30.51
N TYR A 202 -4.37 -10.90 29.96
CA TYR A 202 -3.13 -10.64 30.68
C TYR A 202 -2.14 -10.00 29.71
N VAL A 203 -1.48 -8.94 30.17
CA VAL A 203 -0.46 -8.21 29.41
C VAL A 203 0.77 -8.06 30.27
N GLU A 204 1.89 -8.54 29.77
CA GLU A 204 3.20 -8.43 30.40
C GLU A 204 4.15 -7.70 29.44
N VAL A 205 4.92 -6.74 29.96
CA VAL A 205 5.94 -6.04 29.18
C VAL A 205 7.29 -6.61 29.56
N TRP A 206 7.93 -7.29 28.62
CA TRP A 206 9.26 -7.84 28.82
C TRP A 206 10.33 -6.76 28.60
N PRO A 207 11.50 -6.86 29.25
CA PRO A 207 12.62 -5.96 28.98
C PRO A 207 13.03 -6.02 27.50
N SER A 208 13.39 -4.86 26.93
CA SER A 208 13.90 -4.80 25.56
C SER A 208 15.20 -5.60 25.44
N ILE A 209 15.23 -6.59 24.55
CA ILE A 209 16.45 -7.28 24.15
C ILE A 209 17.03 -6.50 22.98
N GLY A 210 18.08 -5.72 23.23
CA GLY A 210 18.79 -4.99 22.18
C GLY A 210 19.55 -5.94 21.25
N ALA A 211 19.79 -5.50 20.01
CA ALA A 211 20.65 -6.24 19.09
C ALA A 211 22.05 -6.37 19.72
N GLU A 212 22.58 -7.60 19.77
CA GLU A 212 24.00 -7.78 20.03
C GLU A 212 24.78 -7.08 18.92
N MET A 213 25.74 -6.23 19.29
CA MET A 213 26.64 -5.63 18.30
C MET A 213 27.49 -6.76 17.72
N VAL A 214 27.19 -7.13 16.48
CA VAL A 214 28.03 -8.02 15.70
C VAL A 214 28.99 -7.12 14.91
N ASP A 215 30.29 -7.33 15.07
CA ASP A 215 31.30 -6.64 14.24
C ASP A 215 31.11 -7.10 12.78
N GLU A 216 30.69 -6.19 11.91
CA GLU A 216 30.59 -6.47 10.47
C GLU A 216 32.00 -6.69 9.90
N PRO A 217 32.22 -7.73 9.08
CA PRO A 217 33.53 -7.96 8.47
C PRO A 217 33.88 -6.83 7.48
N ASP A 218 35.14 -6.39 7.49
CA ASP A 218 35.69 -5.43 6.50
C ASP A 218 35.61 -5.93 5.04
N ASP A 219 35.36 -7.23 4.82
CA ASP A 219 35.36 -7.88 3.52
C ASP A 219 33.94 -8.05 2.94
N TRP A 220 33.58 -7.16 2.00
CA TRP A 220 32.30 -7.13 1.28
C TRP A 220 32.01 -8.36 0.41
N THR A 221 32.97 -9.28 0.24
CA THR A 221 32.75 -10.55 -0.48
C THR A 221 32.24 -11.68 0.41
N GLN A 222 32.24 -11.49 1.73
CA GLN A 222 31.70 -12.46 2.67
C GLN A 222 30.20 -12.29 2.85
N ALA A 223 29.48 -13.41 2.97
CA ALA A 223 28.05 -13.37 3.23
C ALA A 223 27.76 -12.75 4.60
N VAL A 224 26.65 -12.02 4.71
CA VAL A 224 26.22 -11.32 5.94
C VAL A 224 26.08 -12.29 7.13
N ASP A 225 25.83 -13.56 6.84
CA ASP A 225 25.63 -14.63 7.84
C ASP A 225 26.96 -15.24 8.37
N HIS A 226 28.14 -14.71 8.01
CA HIS A 226 29.43 -15.33 8.42
C HIS A 226 29.75 -15.17 9.91
N ALA A 227 29.09 -14.24 10.60
CA ALA A 227 29.30 -14.00 12.03
C ALA A 227 28.33 -14.87 12.83
N HIS A 228 28.86 -15.93 13.43
CA HIS A 228 28.14 -16.74 14.41
C HIS A 228 28.22 -16.07 15.79
N ALA A 229 27.11 -16.12 16.53
CA ALA A 229 27.07 -15.88 17.97
C ALA A 229 27.93 -16.90 18.75
#